data_AF-A0A970UC44-F1
#
_entry.id   AF-A0A970UC44-F1
#
_cell.length_a   1.000
_cell.length_b   1.000
_cell.length_c   1.000
_cell.angle_alpha   90.00
_cell.angle_beta   90.00
_cell.angle_gamma   90.00
#
_symmetry.space_group_name_H-M   'P 1'
#
loop_
_entity.id
_entity.type
_entity.pdbx_description
1 polymer ?
#
loop_
_entity_poly.entity_id
_entity_poly.type
_entity_poly.pdbx_seq_one_letter_code
_entity_poly.pdbx_strand_id
1 'polypeptide(L)'
;MIELQNTLRINNNQSVDVAEIPGLSYDEFYALALKIFKENENHCLTYFAYKKEDGLHFIMAVADDKNHDIILLSHFLKAPEKQTLHALSEKIFALHIFEREIHENHGVELLNHPWPKPVRFAHNRADKKLQVNDYPFYNIKSEELHEVGVGPIHAGVIEPGHFRFICNGENVLHLEIQLGWQHRGIEQLFLDKKQNLQRNILAENIAGDTVIGHTTTFAQTMEALAGKQVAEQTQIERALAMELERIAIHTGDIAALCIDAAYHLGANVFGILRTAIINFTQRWCGNRLGKSLVRMGGTNFPFTKELKKELLEMLLKYEKQFSEMANVTYRLPSIQNRFDFVGKVTPQQA
;
A
#
# COMPACT_ATOMS: atom_id res chain seq x y z
N MET A 1 -5.91 18.38 24.75
CA MET A 1 -6.16 18.58 23.31
C MET A 1 -5.20 19.64 22.84
N ILE A 2 -4.31 19.32 21.91
CA ILE A 2 -3.61 20.37 21.17
C ILE A 2 -4.64 20.90 20.18
N GLU A 3 -5.14 22.11 20.39
CA GLU A 3 -5.96 22.78 19.39
C GLU A 3 -5.04 23.11 18.20
N LEU A 4 -5.14 22.29 17.15
CA LEU A 4 -4.40 22.50 15.91
C LEU A 4 -5.16 23.54 15.09
N GLN A 5 -4.96 24.82 15.43
CA GLN A 5 -5.47 25.93 14.62
C GLN A 5 -4.99 25.76 13.17
N ASN A 6 -5.84 26.12 12.20
CA ASN A 6 -5.58 25.99 10.77
C ASN A 6 -5.40 24.55 10.26
N THR A 7 -6.08 23.58 10.89
CA THR A 7 -6.27 22.23 10.35
C THR A 7 -7.74 21.96 10.10
N LEU A 8 -8.02 21.06 9.17
CA LEU A 8 -9.35 20.48 9.00
C LEU A 8 -9.34 19.03 9.47
N ARG A 9 -10.39 18.60 10.15
CA ARG A 9 -10.55 17.21 10.60
C ARG A 9 -11.77 16.58 9.92
N ILE A 10 -11.60 15.37 9.41
CA ILE A 10 -12.66 14.60 8.74
C ILE A 10 -12.70 13.17 9.29
N ASN A 11 -13.86 12.55 9.22
CA ASN A 11 -13.99 11.12 9.52
C ASN A 11 -13.57 10.28 8.31
N ASN A 12 -13.27 8.99 8.55
CA ASN A 12 -13.08 8.05 7.46
C ASN A 12 -14.31 8.03 6.53
N ASN A 13 -14.06 8.01 5.22
CA ASN A 13 -15.08 8.04 4.16
C ASN A 13 -15.95 9.32 4.13
N GLN A 14 -15.51 10.41 4.75
CA GLN A 14 -16.09 11.75 4.59
C GLN A 14 -15.43 12.48 3.42
N SER A 15 -16.24 13.08 2.55
CA SER A 15 -15.77 13.98 1.49
C SER A 15 -15.69 15.42 1.99
N VAL A 16 -14.75 16.19 1.44
CA VAL A 16 -14.57 17.62 1.72
C VAL A 16 -14.23 18.34 0.42
N ASP A 17 -14.70 19.58 0.26
CA ASP A 17 -14.18 20.46 -0.78
C ASP A 17 -12.73 20.83 -0.46
N VAL A 18 -11.86 20.70 -1.46
CA VAL A 18 -10.43 21.06 -1.32
C VAL A 18 -10.25 22.54 -0.96
N ALA A 19 -11.19 23.41 -1.33
CA ALA A 19 -11.16 24.83 -0.98
C ALA A 19 -11.40 25.09 0.52
N GLU A 20 -11.97 24.13 1.25
CA GLU A 20 -12.19 24.23 2.71
C GLU A 20 -10.97 23.81 3.52
N ILE A 21 -9.98 23.16 2.90
CA ILE A 21 -8.73 22.79 3.58
C ILE A 21 -7.90 24.07 3.75
N PRO A 22 -7.52 24.47 4.98
CA PRO A 22 -6.73 25.66 5.20
C PRO A 22 -5.39 25.61 4.46
N GLY A 23 -5.12 26.63 3.65
CA GLY A 23 -3.85 26.79 2.94
C GLY A 23 -2.81 27.47 3.83
N LEU A 24 -1.77 26.73 4.20
CA LEU A 24 -0.68 27.21 5.04
C LEU A 24 0.49 27.74 4.21
N SER A 25 1.32 28.60 4.80
CA SER A 25 2.71 28.76 4.32
C SER A 25 3.49 27.46 4.55
N TYR A 26 4.59 27.26 3.83
CA TYR A 26 5.40 26.06 4.03
C TYR A 26 5.98 25.96 5.45
N ASP A 27 6.42 27.07 6.04
CA ASP A 27 6.98 27.08 7.39
C ASP A 27 5.95 26.68 8.44
N GLU A 28 4.70 27.15 8.28
CA GLU A 28 3.57 26.76 9.13
C GLU A 28 3.22 25.28 8.93
N PHE A 29 3.14 24.82 7.68
CA PHE A 29 2.90 23.42 7.35
C PHE A 29 3.98 22.51 7.96
N TYR A 30 5.25 22.89 7.82
CA TYR A 30 6.39 22.16 8.36
C TYR A 30 6.33 22.08 9.89
N ALA A 31 6.18 23.22 10.57
CA ALA A 31 6.11 23.28 12.02
C ALA A 31 4.91 22.49 12.59
N LEU A 32 3.78 22.52 11.88
CA LEU A 32 2.56 21.83 12.28
C LEU A 32 2.67 20.32 12.08
N ALA A 33 3.24 19.87 10.96
CA ALA A 33 3.56 18.46 10.74
C ALA A 33 4.50 17.94 11.84
N LEU A 34 5.57 18.65 12.17
CA LEU A 34 6.45 18.29 13.29
C LEU A 34 5.73 18.22 14.64
N LYS A 35 4.70 19.03 14.85
CA LYS A 35 3.90 19.00 16.07
C LYS A 35 2.97 17.80 16.11
N ILE A 36 2.35 17.46 14.98
CA ILE A 36 1.43 16.33 14.85
C ILE A 36 2.16 15.00 15.05
N PHE A 37 3.30 14.81 14.38
CA PHE A 37 4.09 13.57 14.47
C PHE A 37 4.93 13.43 15.75
N LYS A 38 4.75 14.32 16.75
CA LYS A 38 5.29 14.09 18.11
C LYS A 38 4.44 13.10 18.91
N GLU A 39 3.16 12.96 18.56
CA GLU A 39 2.28 11.96 19.16
C GLU A 39 2.45 10.66 18.36
N ASN A 40 2.71 9.54 19.05
CA ASN A 40 3.01 8.26 18.40
C ASN A 40 1.76 7.63 17.76
N GLU A 41 0.57 8.09 18.15
CA GLU A 41 -0.73 7.67 17.65
C GLU A 41 -1.14 8.36 16.34
N ASN A 42 -0.26 9.21 15.78
CA ASN A 42 -0.49 9.91 14.53
C ASN A 42 0.34 9.31 13.38
N HIS A 43 -0.34 8.89 12.31
CA HIS A 43 0.29 8.19 11.19
C HIS A 43 -0.06 8.84 9.85
N CYS A 44 0.95 9.05 8.98
CA CYS A 44 0.73 9.61 7.66
C CYS A 44 -0.04 8.61 6.78
N LEU A 45 -1.25 8.97 6.35
CA LEU A 45 -2.03 8.17 5.40
C LEU A 45 -1.57 8.45 3.96
N THR A 46 -1.38 9.72 3.63
CA THR A 46 -0.88 10.14 2.31
C THR A 46 -0.28 11.53 2.40
N TYR A 47 0.75 11.78 1.58
CA TYR A 47 1.30 13.09 1.34
C TYR A 47 1.69 13.19 -0.14
N PHE A 48 1.03 14.09 -0.87
CA PHE A 48 1.24 14.23 -2.31
C PHE A 48 1.10 15.67 -2.76
N ALA A 49 1.55 15.94 -3.98
CA ALA A 49 1.39 17.22 -4.64
C ALA A 49 0.77 17.04 -6.03
N TYR A 50 0.01 18.03 -6.48
CA TYR A 50 -0.51 18.07 -7.84
C TYR A 50 -0.47 19.50 -8.41
N LYS A 51 -0.42 19.59 -9.74
CA LYS A 51 -0.38 20.88 -10.45
C LYS A 51 -1.75 21.57 -10.42
N LYS A 52 -1.73 22.85 -10.09
CA LYS A 52 -2.87 23.79 -10.21
C LYS A 52 -2.33 25.04 -10.91
N GLU A 53 -3.12 25.71 -11.75
CA GLU A 53 -2.68 26.68 -12.79
C GLU A 53 -1.40 27.50 -12.48
N ASP A 54 -1.29 28.07 -11.28
CA ASP A 54 -0.17 28.93 -10.87
C ASP A 54 0.88 28.27 -9.95
N GLY A 55 0.92 26.93 -9.83
CA GLY A 55 1.83 26.27 -8.89
C GLY A 55 1.55 24.79 -8.57
N LEU A 56 2.02 24.37 -7.41
CA LEU A 56 1.82 23.03 -6.85
C LEU A 56 1.00 23.11 -5.56
N HIS A 57 -0.07 22.34 -5.48
CA HIS A 57 -0.86 22.20 -4.27
C HIS A 57 -0.49 20.90 -3.57
N PHE A 58 -0.09 20.99 -2.30
CA PHE A 58 0.33 19.86 -1.48
C PHE A 58 -0.77 19.55 -0.49
N ILE A 59 -1.05 18.26 -0.29
CA ILE A 59 -2.03 17.76 0.67
C ILE A 59 -1.39 16.64 1.46
N MET A 60 -1.51 16.71 2.78
CA MET A 60 -1.15 15.64 3.70
C MET A 60 -2.38 15.25 4.52
N ALA A 61 -2.65 13.95 4.61
CA ALA A 61 -3.67 13.39 5.49
C ALA A 61 -2.98 12.53 6.56
N VAL A 62 -3.32 12.77 7.82
CA VAL A 62 -2.75 12.09 8.98
C VAL A 62 -3.89 11.45 9.76
N ALA A 63 -3.83 10.14 9.99
CA ALA A 63 -4.74 9.47 10.93
C ALA A 63 -4.36 9.84 12.36
N ASP A 64 -5.36 10.15 13.18
CA ASP A 64 -5.23 10.37 14.62
C ASP A 64 -5.99 9.26 15.35
N ASP A 65 -5.27 8.22 15.76
CA ASP A 65 -5.87 7.02 16.34
C ASP A 65 -6.56 7.29 17.68
N LYS A 66 -6.16 8.35 18.37
CA LYS A 66 -6.72 8.74 19.67
C LYS A 66 -8.10 9.38 19.51
N ASN A 67 -8.29 10.17 18.46
CA ASN A 67 -9.57 10.84 18.19
C ASN A 67 -10.43 10.11 17.14
N HIS A 68 -9.88 9.08 16.50
CA HIS A 68 -10.54 8.27 15.47
C HIS A 68 -10.98 9.08 14.25
N ASP A 69 -10.16 10.06 13.85
CA ASP A 69 -10.40 10.92 12.69
C ASP A 69 -9.11 11.16 11.88
N ILE A 70 -9.21 11.99 10.85
CA ILE A 70 -8.14 12.30 9.91
C ILE A 70 -7.92 13.81 9.89
N ILE A 71 -6.68 14.23 10.16
CA ILE A 71 -6.23 15.61 10.07
C ILE A 71 -5.74 15.89 8.65
N LEU A 72 -6.23 16.97 8.05
CA LEU A 72 -5.82 17.44 6.74
C LEU A 72 -4.99 18.72 6.86
N LEU A 73 -3.84 18.71 6.16
CA LEU A 73 -2.94 19.83 6.00
C LEU A 73 -2.79 20.15 4.53
N SER A 74 -2.67 21.42 4.18
CA SER A 74 -2.32 21.83 2.83
C SER A 74 -1.38 23.02 2.80
N HIS A 75 -0.56 23.10 1.76
CA HIS A 75 0.18 24.31 1.43
C HIS A 75 0.23 24.48 -0.09
N PHE A 76 0.34 25.73 -0.54
CA PHE A 76 0.43 26.04 -1.97
C PHE A 76 1.79 26.67 -2.28
N LEU A 77 2.51 26.06 -3.22
CA LEU A 77 3.78 26.58 -3.72
C LEU A 77 3.55 27.25 -5.08
N LYS A 78 3.72 28.57 -5.14
CA LYS A 78 3.47 29.35 -6.35
C LYS A 78 4.65 29.26 -7.34
N ALA A 79 4.38 29.12 -8.63
CA ALA A 79 5.38 29.22 -9.68
C ALA A 79 5.74 30.70 -9.96
N PRO A 80 7.02 31.05 -10.24
CA PRO A 80 8.20 30.20 -10.38
C PRO A 80 9.07 30.19 -9.11
N GLU A 81 8.48 30.29 -7.91
CA GLU A 81 9.26 30.39 -6.69
C GLU A 81 10.19 29.18 -6.56
N LYS A 82 11.50 29.42 -6.70
CA LYS A 82 12.52 28.46 -6.30
C LYS A 82 12.52 28.41 -4.78
N GLN A 83 11.55 27.72 -4.20
CA GLN A 83 11.61 27.35 -2.80
C GLN A 83 12.23 25.97 -2.72
N THR A 84 13.47 25.92 -2.25
CA THR A 84 14.02 24.68 -1.73
C THR A 84 13.33 24.43 -0.40
N LEU A 85 12.56 23.35 -0.32
CA LEU A 85 11.75 23.02 0.85
C LEU A 85 12.59 22.18 1.82
N HIS A 86 12.49 22.40 3.13
CA HIS A 86 13.17 21.54 4.11
C HIS A 86 12.46 20.19 4.24
N ALA A 87 13.13 19.09 3.92
CA ALA A 87 12.52 17.77 4.00
C ALA A 87 11.97 17.48 5.41
N LEU A 88 10.69 17.13 5.49
CA LEU A 88 10.07 16.63 6.72
C LEU A 88 10.69 15.29 7.12
N SER A 89 11.12 14.48 6.14
CA SER A 89 11.78 13.20 6.39
C SER A 89 13.12 13.29 7.12
N GLU A 90 13.73 14.49 7.21
CA GLU A 90 14.87 14.73 8.09
C GLU A 90 14.52 14.49 9.57
N LYS A 91 13.29 14.83 9.97
CA LYS A 91 12.80 14.68 11.35
C LYS A 91 11.79 13.54 11.51
N ILE A 92 11.04 13.23 10.45
CA ILE A 92 9.97 12.24 10.43
C ILE A 92 10.25 11.25 9.30
N PHE A 93 11.15 10.31 9.52
CA PHE A 93 11.66 9.43 8.46
C PHE A 93 10.55 8.71 7.67
N ALA A 94 9.41 8.37 8.30
CA ALA A 94 8.24 7.77 7.64
C ALA A 94 7.73 8.56 6.41
N LEU A 95 8.02 9.85 6.31
CA LEU A 95 7.62 10.70 5.17
C LEU A 95 8.53 10.57 3.94
N HIS A 96 9.66 9.85 4.03
CA HIS A 96 10.68 9.81 2.98
C HIS A 96 10.13 9.33 1.63
N ILE A 97 9.19 8.38 1.61
CA ILE A 97 8.71 7.79 0.36
C ILE A 97 7.81 8.76 -0.41
N PHE A 98 6.95 9.48 0.32
CA PHE A 98 6.06 10.52 -0.22
C PHE A 98 6.87 11.69 -0.78
N GLU A 99 7.88 12.13 -0.04
CA GLU A 99 8.77 13.20 -0.45
C GLU A 99 9.60 12.86 -1.69
N ARG A 100 10.13 11.63 -1.76
CA ARG A 100 10.80 11.11 -2.98
C ARG A 100 9.86 11.06 -4.17
N GLU A 101 8.60 10.67 -3.96
CA GLU A 101 7.59 10.65 -5.02
C GLU A 101 7.24 12.07 -5.50
N ILE A 102 7.05 13.03 -4.60
CA ILE A 102 6.81 14.43 -4.93
C ILE A 102 7.98 14.99 -5.74
N HIS A 103 9.22 14.74 -5.29
CA HIS A 103 10.43 15.11 -6.03
C HIS A 103 10.46 14.46 -7.42
N GLU A 104 10.21 13.15 -7.51
CA GLU A 104 10.24 12.42 -8.77
C GLU A 104 9.20 12.92 -9.78
N ASN A 105 7.97 13.18 -9.33
CA ASN A 105 6.88 13.62 -10.18
C ASN A 105 7.00 15.09 -10.61
N HIS A 106 7.44 15.97 -9.70
CA HIS A 106 7.33 17.42 -9.88
C HIS A 106 8.66 18.20 -9.85
N GLY A 107 9.76 17.55 -9.46
CA GLY A 107 11.09 18.18 -9.42
C GLY A 107 11.30 19.12 -8.23
N VAL A 108 10.49 18.99 -7.18
CA VAL A 108 10.61 19.79 -5.96
C VAL A 108 11.90 19.44 -5.24
N GLU A 109 12.78 20.41 -5.02
CA GLU A 109 14.03 20.20 -4.29
C GLU A 109 13.76 20.20 -2.77
N LEU A 110 14.15 19.11 -2.11
CA LEU A 110 13.95 18.90 -0.67
C LEU A 110 15.31 18.90 0.05
N LEU A 111 15.63 19.99 0.72
CA LEU A 111 16.85 20.16 1.51
C LEU A 111 16.90 19.12 2.64
N ASN A 112 18.10 18.57 2.87
CA ASN A 112 18.38 17.59 3.93
C ASN A 112 17.57 16.28 3.84
N HIS A 113 16.93 15.98 2.71
CA HIS A 113 16.25 14.71 2.55
C HIS A 113 17.27 13.55 2.72
N PRO A 114 17.01 12.56 3.59
CA PRO A 114 18.00 11.54 3.95
C PRO A 114 18.30 10.56 2.82
N TRP A 115 17.35 10.35 1.90
CA TRP A 115 17.48 9.38 0.80
C TRP A 115 16.86 9.87 -0.52
N PRO A 116 17.39 10.94 -1.16
CA PRO A 116 16.76 11.61 -2.32
C PRO A 116 16.99 10.82 -3.61
N LYS A 117 16.44 9.60 -3.68
CA LYS A 117 16.56 8.70 -4.82
C LYS A 117 15.19 8.49 -5.49
N PRO A 118 15.15 8.24 -6.81
CA PRO A 118 13.91 7.91 -7.53
C PRO A 118 13.12 6.77 -6.86
N VAL A 119 11.80 6.76 -6.99
CA VAL A 119 10.95 5.70 -6.39
C VAL A 119 10.64 4.64 -7.44
N ARG A 120 10.20 5.06 -8.63
CA ARG A 120 9.61 4.14 -9.61
C ARG A 120 9.91 4.47 -11.07
N PHE A 121 10.65 5.56 -11.36
CA PHE A 121 11.00 5.96 -12.72
C PHE A 121 9.77 6.15 -13.63
N ALA A 122 8.75 6.84 -13.13
CA ALA A 122 7.52 7.09 -13.89
C ALA A 122 7.80 7.77 -15.24
N HIS A 123 7.09 7.40 -16.31
CA HIS A 123 7.30 7.97 -17.65
C HIS A 123 7.07 9.49 -17.70
N ASN A 124 6.14 9.99 -16.87
CA ASN A 124 5.78 11.40 -16.75
C ASN A 124 6.54 12.14 -15.64
N ARG A 125 7.60 11.56 -15.08
CA ARG A 125 8.46 12.19 -14.07
C ARG A 125 9.05 13.53 -14.53
N ALA A 126 9.51 14.33 -13.58
CA ALA A 126 10.10 15.65 -13.86
C ALA A 126 11.39 15.55 -14.69
N ASP A 127 12.34 14.72 -14.27
CA ASP A 127 13.56 14.45 -15.04
C ASP A 127 13.44 13.16 -15.86
N LYS A 128 13.10 13.32 -17.15
CA LYS A 128 12.94 12.22 -18.10
C LYS A 128 14.26 11.67 -18.66
N LYS A 129 15.41 12.27 -18.33
CA LYS A 129 16.71 11.77 -18.79
C LYS A 129 17.16 10.55 -18.01
N LEU A 130 16.78 10.49 -16.73
CA LEU A 130 17.10 9.38 -15.83
C LEU A 130 16.22 8.16 -16.11
N GLN A 131 16.87 7.05 -16.43
CA GLN A 131 16.26 5.75 -16.66
C GLN A 131 16.44 4.85 -15.44
N VAL A 132 15.69 3.75 -15.38
CA VAL A 132 15.75 2.79 -14.26
C VAL A 132 17.17 2.26 -14.00
N ASN A 133 18.01 2.17 -15.04
CA ASN A 133 19.40 1.73 -14.92
C ASN A 133 20.35 2.79 -14.32
N ASP A 134 19.91 4.06 -14.24
CA ASP A 134 20.69 5.17 -13.67
C ASP A 134 20.47 5.32 -12.16
N TYR A 135 19.85 4.33 -11.51
CA TYR A 135 19.58 4.38 -10.08
C TYR A 135 20.88 4.47 -9.27
N PRO A 136 21.05 5.52 -8.44
CA PRO A 136 22.30 5.78 -7.73
C PRO A 136 22.36 4.91 -6.47
N PHE A 137 22.66 3.63 -6.65
CA PHE A 137 22.85 2.71 -5.54
C PHE A 137 23.91 3.22 -4.56
N TYR A 138 23.61 3.06 -3.27
CA TYR A 138 24.56 3.33 -2.20
C TYR A 138 25.77 2.41 -2.34
N ASN A 139 26.97 2.95 -2.12
CA ASN A 139 28.22 2.20 -2.22
C ASN A 139 29.12 2.46 -1.00
N ILE A 140 29.94 1.47 -0.66
CA ILE A 140 30.97 1.59 0.37
C ILE A 140 32.29 1.15 -0.26
N LYS A 141 33.31 2.01 -0.24
CA LYS A 141 34.65 1.62 -0.68
C LYS A 141 35.33 0.79 0.41
N SER A 142 35.45 -0.51 0.18
CA SER A 142 36.18 -1.44 1.04
C SER A 142 36.63 -2.66 0.23
N GLU A 143 37.79 -3.23 0.55
CA GLU A 143 38.29 -4.48 -0.05
C GLU A 143 37.68 -5.72 0.61
N GLU A 144 37.11 -5.57 1.81
CA GLU A 144 36.49 -6.66 2.58
C GLU A 144 34.99 -6.85 2.26
N LEU A 145 34.36 -5.82 1.69
CA LEU A 145 32.95 -5.84 1.35
C LEU A 145 32.75 -6.27 -0.09
N HIS A 146 31.71 -7.07 -0.32
CA HIS A 146 31.27 -7.43 -1.66
C HIS A 146 29.79 -7.13 -1.83
N GLU A 147 29.40 -6.94 -3.08
CA GLU A 147 28.02 -6.61 -3.42
C GLU A 147 27.37 -7.78 -4.16
N VAL A 148 26.12 -8.08 -3.78
CA VAL A 148 25.30 -9.10 -4.44
C VAL A 148 24.05 -8.42 -4.97
N GLY A 149 23.75 -8.61 -6.25
CA GLY A 149 22.53 -8.14 -6.88
C GLY A 149 21.55 -9.28 -7.15
N VAL A 150 20.29 -9.11 -6.79
CA VAL A 150 19.21 -10.06 -7.08
C VAL A 150 18.07 -9.33 -7.80
N GLY A 151 17.62 -9.87 -8.94
CA GLY A 151 16.59 -9.26 -9.78
C GLY A 151 17.16 -8.41 -10.94
N PRO A 152 16.32 -7.79 -11.79
CA PRO A 152 14.87 -7.61 -11.61
C PRO A 152 14.03 -8.86 -11.92
N ILE A 153 14.64 -9.89 -12.53
CA ILE A 153 14.03 -11.19 -12.78
C ILE A 153 14.83 -12.25 -12.01
N HIS A 154 14.26 -12.80 -10.95
CA HIS A 154 14.89 -13.85 -10.16
C HIS A 154 13.83 -14.74 -9.52
N ALA A 155 14.10 -16.04 -9.35
CA ALA A 155 13.12 -17.01 -8.85
C ALA A 155 12.62 -16.71 -7.42
N GLY A 156 13.41 -16.00 -6.62
CA GLY A 156 13.06 -15.55 -5.26
C GLY A 156 12.47 -14.14 -5.17
N VAL A 157 12.14 -13.50 -6.30
CA VAL A 157 11.59 -12.14 -6.36
C VAL A 157 10.17 -12.22 -6.93
N ILE A 158 9.16 -11.94 -6.10
CA ILE A 158 7.75 -12.09 -6.49
C ILE A 158 7.30 -10.93 -7.40
N GLU A 159 7.59 -9.68 -7.02
CA GLU A 159 7.35 -8.50 -7.85
C GLU A 159 8.67 -7.99 -8.47
N PRO A 160 8.70 -7.62 -9.77
CA PRO A 160 9.92 -7.13 -10.42
C PRO A 160 10.60 -5.97 -9.66
N GLY A 161 11.78 -6.27 -9.09
CA GLY A 161 12.59 -5.35 -8.30
C GLY A 161 14.03 -5.81 -8.22
N HIS A 162 14.95 -4.87 -8.06
CA HIS A 162 16.38 -5.14 -7.90
C HIS A 162 16.81 -4.90 -6.45
N PHE A 163 17.39 -5.92 -5.83
CA PHE A 163 17.82 -5.94 -4.44
C PHE A 163 19.34 -5.95 -4.44
N ARG A 164 19.96 -4.88 -3.94
CA ARG A 164 21.41 -4.76 -3.84
C ARG A 164 21.85 -4.89 -2.40
N PHE A 165 22.59 -5.95 -2.13
CA PHE A 165 23.15 -6.26 -0.83
C PHE A 165 24.60 -5.79 -0.78
N ILE A 166 25.00 -5.18 0.34
CA ILE A 166 26.40 -4.99 0.70
C ILE A 166 26.70 -5.94 1.85
N CYS A 167 27.63 -6.86 1.63
CA CYS A 167 27.89 -7.98 2.52
C CYS A 167 29.34 -8.02 3.02
N ASN A 168 29.52 -8.49 4.25
CA ASN A 168 30.79 -8.95 4.78
C ASN A 168 30.68 -10.45 5.09
N GLY A 169 31.25 -11.29 4.20
CA GLY A 169 30.95 -12.72 4.19
C GLY A 169 29.45 -12.97 4.05
N GLU A 170 28.85 -13.68 4.99
CA GLU A 170 27.41 -13.97 5.00
C GLU A 170 26.56 -12.87 5.67
N ASN A 171 27.20 -11.87 6.29
CA ASN A 171 26.49 -10.80 7.00
C ASN A 171 26.05 -9.71 6.02
N VAL A 172 24.75 -9.51 5.89
CA VAL A 172 24.16 -8.37 5.16
C VAL A 172 24.27 -7.12 6.02
N LEU A 173 25.07 -6.15 5.57
CA LEU A 173 25.24 -4.85 6.25
C LEU A 173 24.26 -3.79 5.73
N HIS A 174 23.89 -3.88 4.46
CA HIS A 174 22.94 -2.98 3.83
C HIS A 174 22.15 -3.71 2.75
N LEU A 175 20.83 -3.47 2.71
CA LEU A 175 19.95 -3.87 1.62
C LEU A 175 19.31 -2.62 1.05
N GLU A 176 19.56 -2.35 -0.23
CA GLU A 176 18.84 -1.34 -0.98
C GLU A 176 17.90 -2.01 -1.99
N ILE A 177 16.62 -1.65 -1.94
CA ILE A 177 15.58 -2.19 -2.81
C ILE A 177 15.20 -1.12 -3.83
N GLN A 178 15.43 -1.42 -5.10
CA GLN A 178 14.96 -0.63 -6.23
C GLN A 178 13.72 -1.31 -6.83
N LEU A 179 12.64 -0.54 -6.97
CA LEU A 179 11.39 -0.97 -7.62
C LEU A 179 11.16 -0.15 -8.90
N GLY A 180 9.99 -0.34 -9.53
CA GLY A 180 9.51 0.51 -10.64
C GLY A 180 9.30 -0.19 -11.96
N TRP A 181 9.84 -1.39 -12.17
CA TRP A 181 9.64 -2.17 -13.42
C TRP A 181 8.17 -2.48 -13.71
N GLN A 182 7.35 -2.59 -12.67
CA GLN A 182 5.92 -2.88 -12.76
C GLN A 182 5.05 -1.60 -12.77
N HIS A 183 5.63 -0.40 -12.89
CA HIS A 183 4.87 0.85 -12.89
C HIS A 183 4.01 0.99 -14.17
N ARG A 184 2.68 1.03 -13.99
CA ARG A 184 1.69 1.04 -15.10
C ARG A 184 0.99 2.39 -15.30
N GLY A 185 1.39 3.45 -14.57
CA GLY A 185 0.73 4.77 -14.64
C GLY A 185 -0.74 4.76 -14.20
N ILE A 186 -1.10 3.92 -13.23
CA ILE A 186 -2.50 3.70 -12.81
C ILE A 186 -3.19 5.00 -12.38
N GLU A 187 -2.53 5.86 -11.61
CA GLU A 187 -3.09 7.15 -11.17
C GLU A 187 -3.46 8.05 -12.37
N GLN A 188 -2.56 8.19 -13.34
CA GLN A 188 -2.85 8.94 -14.56
C GLN A 188 -3.98 8.28 -15.36
N LEU A 189 -4.01 6.95 -15.45
CA LEU A 189 -5.09 6.23 -16.11
C LEU A 189 -6.45 6.51 -15.45
N PHE A 190 -6.53 6.66 -14.13
CA PHE A 190 -7.77 7.07 -13.44
C PHE A 190 -8.25 8.45 -13.90
N LEU A 191 -7.33 9.42 -14.04
CA LEU A 191 -7.63 10.76 -14.53
C LEU A 191 -8.10 10.74 -15.98
N ASP A 192 -7.42 9.95 -16.83
CA ASP A 192 -7.69 9.86 -18.27
C ASP A 192 -9.02 9.15 -18.59
N LYS A 193 -9.50 8.25 -17.71
CA LYS A 193 -10.79 7.56 -17.91
C LYS A 193 -11.95 8.54 -17.70
N LYS A 194 -12.87 8.55 -18.68
CA LYS A 194 -14.09 9.39 -18.66
C LYS A 194 -15.26 8.70 -17.97
N GLN A 195 -15.33 7.38 -18.01
CA GLN A 195 -16.44 6.61 -17.45
C GLN A 195 -16.04 5.95 -16.14
N ASN A 196 -16.92 6.03 -15.15
CA ASN A 196 -16.66 5.40 -13.85
C ASN A 196 -16.54 3.87 -13.94
N LEU A 197 -17.20 3.22 -14.90
CA LEU A 197 -17.01 1.78 -15.13
C LEU A 197 -15.57 1.46 -15.52
N GLN A 198 -14.93 2.28 -16.37
CA GLN A 198 -13.54 2.09 -16.75
C GLN A 198 -12.61 2.26 -15.54
N ARG A 199 -12.91 3.22 -14.66
CA ARG A 199 -12.18 3.42 -13.39
C ARG A 199 -12.38 2.25 -12.42
N ASN A 200 -13.59 1.70 -12.34
CA ASN A 200 -13.87 0.51 -11.52
C ASN A 200 -13.11 -0.73 -12.04
N ILE A 201 -13.02 -0.90 -13.36
CA ILE A 201 -12.21 -1.96 -13.98
C ILE A 201 -10.72 -1.72 -13.70
N LEU A 202 -10.27 -0.47 -13.67
CA LEU A 202 -8.89 -0.15 -13.31
C LEU A 202 -8.59 -0.50 -11.84
N ALA A 203 -9.52 -0.21 -10.93
CA ALA A 203 -9.41 -0.52 -9.50
C ALA A 203 -9.22 -2.04 -9.24
N GLU A 204 -9.97 -2.90 -9.93
CA GLU A 204 -9.81 -4.37 -9.80
C GLU A 204 -8.53 -4.93 -10.47
N ASN A 205 -7.66 -4.08 -11.04
CA ASN A 205 -6.40 -4.44 -11.68
C ASN A 205 -5.17 -3.70 -11.11
N ILE A 206 -5.30 -3.08 -9.93
CA ILE A 206 -4.18 -2.43 -9.23
C ILE A 206 -3.23 -3.47 -8.63
N ALA A 207 -3.77 -4.39 -7.82
CA ALA A 207 -3.04 -5.51 -7.25
C ALA A 207 -3.82 -6.81 -7.48
N GLY A 208 -3.11 -7.89 -7.83
CA GLY A 208 -3.73 -9.17 -8.18
C GLY A 208 -4.23 -9.98 -6.97
N ASP A 209 -3.68 -9.70 -5.80
CA ASP A 209 -4.05 -10.30 -4.51
C ASP A 209 -5.09 -9.47 -3.74
N THR A 210 -5.20 -8.17 -4.02
CA THR A 210 -6.06 -7.22 -3.28
C THR A 210 -7.11 -6.58 -4.19
N VAL A 211 -7.77 -7.40 -5.01
CA VAL A 211 -8.75 -6.97 -6.01
C VAL A 211 -9.97 -6.36 -5.33
N ILE A 212 -10.59 -7.09 -4.40
CA ILE A 212 -11.80 -6.66 -3.69
C ILE A 212 -11.50 -5.43 -2.83
N GLY A 213 -10.36 -5.41 -2.14
CA GLY A 213 -9.92 -4.25 -1.36
C GLY A 213 -9.86 -2.98 -2.21
N HIS A 214 -9.08 -2.99 -3.30
CA HIS A 214 -8.98 -1.81 -4.19
C HIS A 214 -10.31 -1.40 -4.81
N THR A 215 -11.11 -2.38 -5.24
CA THR A 215 -12.41 -2.09 -5.88
C THR A 215 -13.42 -1.54 -4.88
N THR A 216 -13.38 -2.01 -3.63
CA THR A 216 -14.22 -1.51 -2.53
C THR A 216 -13.84 -0.09 -2.15
N THR A 217 -12.55 0.21 -1.98
CA THR A 217 -12.05 1.56 -1.74
C THR A 217 -12.51 2.51 -2.84
N PHE A 218 -12.32 2.14 -4.11
CA PHE A 218 -12.77 2.97 -5.23
C PHE A 218 -14.30 3.20 -5.19
N ALA A 219 -15.10 2.15 -4.98
CA ALA A 219 -16.55 2.28 -4.94
C ALA A 219 -17.01 3.19 -3.79
N GLN A 220 -16.45 3.01 -2.59
CA GLN A 220 -16.77 3.83 -1.41
C GLN A 220 -16.36 5.29 -1.60
N THR A 221 -15.17 5.56 -2.14
CA THR A 221 -14.74 6.93 -2.46
C THR A 221 -15.73 7.62 -3.40
N MET A 222 -16.15 6.95 -4.47
CA MET A 222 -17.11 7.51 -5.43
C MET A 222 -18.51 7.70 -4.83
N GLU A 223 -18.94 6.80 -3.93
CA GLU A 223 -20.19 6.90 -3.19
C GLU A 223 -20.19 8.08 -2.21
N ALA A 224 -19.10 8.26 -1.47
CA ALA A 224 -18.91 9.39 -0.55
C ALA A 224 -18.88 10.74 -1.27
N LEU A 225 -18.18 10.82 -2.41
CA LEU A 225 -18.17 12.01 -3.27
C LEU A 225 -19.57 12.32 -3.85
N ALA A 226 -20.40 11.30 -4.07
CA ALA A 226 -21.76 11.46 -4.57
C ALA A 226 -22.80 11.68 -3.46
N GLY A 227 -22.42 11.66 -2.18
CA GLY A 227 -23.34 11.72 -1.04
C GLY A 227 -24.32 10.54 -1.01
N LYS A 228 -23.92 9.38 -1.55
CA LYS A 228 -24.79 8.18 -1.66
C LYS A 228 -24.39 7.14 -0.64
N GLN A 229 -25.40 6.58 0.04
CA GLN A 229 -25.24 5.41 0.88
C GLN A 229 -25.79 4.18 0.15
N VAL A 230 -25.09 3.05 0.27
CA VAL A 230 -25.54 1.76 -0.25
C VAL A 230 -26.33 1.00 0.82
N ALA A 231 -27.20 0.08 0.39
CA ALA A 231 -27.97 -0.77 1.29
C ALA A 231 -27.05 -1.58 2.22
N GLU A 232 -27.53 -1.86 3.44
CA GLU A 232 -26.82 -2.69 4.43
C GLU A 232 -26.38 -4.03 3.86
N GLN A 233 -27.24 -4.69 3.09
CA GLN A 233 -26.92 -5.94 2.40
C GLN A 233 -25.68 -5.83 1.50
N THR A 234 -25.53 -4.73 0.75
CA THR A 234 -24.33 -4.50 -0.08
C THR A 234 -23.08 -4.31 0.77
N GLN A 235 -23.20 -3.67 1.93
CA GLN A 235 -22.07 -3.52 2.85
C GLN A 235 -21.63 -4.88 3.42
N ILE A 236 -22.59 -5.73 3.79
CA ILE A 236 -22.35 -7.11 4.25
C ILE A 236 -21.68 -7.94 3.14
N GLU A 237 -22.15 -7.84 1.90
CA GLU A 237 -21.56 -8.55 0.75
C GLU A 237 -20.12 -8.11 0.50
N ARG A 238 -19.84 -6.80 0.57
CA ARG A 238 -18.47 -6.28 0.45
C ARG A 238 -17.58 -6.77 1.58
N ALA A 239 -18.07 -6.73 2.83
CA ALA A 239 -17.34 -7.24 3.98
C ALA A 239 -17.01 -8.73 3.83
N LEU A 240 -18.00 -9.53 3.41
CA LEU A 240 -17.80 -10.96 3.16
C LEU A 240 -16.75 -11.19 2.07
N ALA A 241 -16.82 -10.45 0.96
CA ALA A 241 -15.86 -10.56 -0.13
C ALA A 241 -14.44 -10.18 0.32
N MET A 242 -14.28 -9.11 1.10
CA MET A 242 -13.00 -8.68 1.66
C MET A 242 -12.41 -9.74 2.59
N GLU A 243 -13.22 -10.38 3.43
CA GLU A 243 -12.74 -11.44 4.32
C GLU A 243 -12.40 -12.73 3.59
N LEU A 244 -13.11 -13.08 2.51
CA LEU A 244 -12.71 -14.19 1.64
C LEU A 244 -11.40 -13.91 0.90
N GLU A 245 -11.20 -12.68 0.40
CA GLU A 245 -9.92 -12.25 -0.16
C GLU A 245 -8.81 -12.37 0.90
N ARG A 246 -9.01 -11.81 2.09
CA ARG A 246 -8.06 -11.88 3.21
C ARG A 246 -7.67 -13.33 3.54
N ILE A 247 -8.65 -14.21 3.72
CA ILE A 247 -8.40 -15.64 4.02
C ILE A 247 -7.61 -16.28 2.89
N ALA A 248 -8.00 -16.07 1.63
CA ALA A 248 -7.32 -16.66 0.48
C ALA A 248 -5.87 -16.18 0.36
N ILE A 249 -5.61 -14.88 0.53
CA ILE A 249 -4.28 -14.31 0.42
C ILE A 249 -3.41 -14.77 1.58
N HIS A 250 -3.83 -14.61 2.83
CA HIS A 250 -3.02 -15.02 3.97
C HIS A 250 -2.75 -16.53 4.02
N THR A 251 -3.69 -17.37 3.57
CA THR A 251 -3.41 -18.82 3.41
C THR A 251 -2.34 -19.07 2.36
N GLY A 252 -2.37 -18.30 1.26
CA GLY A 252 -1.34 -18.32 0.23
C GLY A 252 0.01 -17.85 0.75
N ASP A 253 0.04 -16.79 1.54
CA ASP A 253 1.26 -16.26 2.14
C ASP A 253 1.91 -17.27 3.08
N ILE A 254 1.11 -17.96 3.92
CA ILE A 254 1.60 -19.05 4.77
C ILE A 254 2.16 -20.20 3.91
N ALA A 255 1.53 -20.51 2.78
CA ALA A 255 2.05 -21.49 1.83
C ALA A 255 3.41 -21.05 1.26
N ALA A 256 3.55 -19.79 0.88
CA ALA A 256 4.79 -19.21 0.37
C ALA A 256 5.91 -19.22 1.43
N LEU A 257 5.60 -18.82 2.67
CA LEU A 257 6.52 -18.93 3.80
C LEU A 257 7.01 -20.38 4.01
N CYS A 258 6.11 -21.36 3.87
CA CYS A 258 6.50 -22.77 3.91
C CYS A 258 7.48 -23.14 2.77
N ILE A 259 7.30 -22.58 1.57
CA ILE A 259 8.24 -22.79 0.45
C ILE A 259 9.62 -22.20 0.78
N ASP A 260 9.68 -20.98 1.30
CA ASP A 260 10.94 -20.30 1.65
C ASP A 260 11.71 -21.01 2.77
N ALA A 261 10.97 -21.69 3.66
CA ALA A 261 11.53 -22.56 4.69
C ALA A 261 11.77 -24.01 4.21
N ALA A 262 11.54 -24.32 2.93
CA ALA A 262 11.64 -25.66 2.32
C ALA A 262 10.73 -26.74 2.92
N TYR A 263 9.58 -26.35 3.49
CA TYR A 263 8.55 -27.24 4.03
C TYR A 263 7.42 -27.50 3.03
N HIS A 264 7.67 -28.40 2.07
CA HIS A 264 6.74 -28.68 0.97
C HIS A 264 5.38 -29.24 1.40
N LEU A 265 5.28 -29.98 2.51
CA LEU A 265 4.00 -30.51 2.98
C LEU A 265 3.05 -29.37 3.37
N GLY A 266 3.51 -28.43 4.19
CA GLY A 266 2.73 -27.26 4.59
C GLY A 266 2.34 -26.43 3.37
N ALA A 267 3.31 -26.14 2.50
CA ALA A 267 3.08 -25.39 1.27
C ALA A 267 1.94 -25.98 0.41
N ASN A 268 1.97 -27.30 0.18
CA ASN A 268 0.96 -27.97 -0.63
C ASN A 268 -0.43 -27.95 0.04
N VAL A 269 -0.51 -28.19 1.35
CA VAL A 269 -1.79 -28.20 2.06
C VAL A 269 -2.41 -26.80 2.11
N PHE A 270 -1.64 -25.77 2.47
CA PHE A 270 -2.13 -24.39 2.44
C PHE A 270 -2.51 -23.95 1.02
N GLY A 271 -1.77 -24.36 0.00
CA GLY A 271 -2.13 -24.12 -1.40
C GLY A 271 -3.49 -24.72 -1.80
N ILE A 272 -3.78 -25.95 -1.35
CA ILE A 272 -5.08 -26.61 -1.56
C ILE A 272 -6.19 -25.84 -0.82
N LEU A 273 -5.94 -25.44 0.43
CA LEU A 273 -6.90 -24.69 1.23
C LEU A 273 -7.25 -23.33 0.61
N ARG A 274 -6.23 -22.58 0.16
CA ARG A 274 -6.43 -21.35 -0.62
C ARG A 274 -7.29 -21.59 -1.85
N THR A 275 -7.05 -22.70 -2.56
CA THR A 275 -7.80 -23.07 -3.76
C THR A 275 -9.29 -23.24 -3.48
N ALA A 276 -9.67 -23.78 -2.32
CA ALA A 276 -11.07 -23.91 -1.93
C ALA A 276 -11.76 -22.54 -1.78
N ILE A 277 -11.09 -21.57 -1.16
CA ILE A 277 -11.63 -20.21 -0.98
C ILE A 277 -11.82 -19.50 -2.32
N ILE A 278 -10.79 -19.46 -3.19
CA ILE A 278 -10.89 -18.77 -4.49
C ILE A 278 -11.86 -19.48 -5.45
N ASN A 279 -12.05 -20.79 -5.33
CA ASN A 279 -13.08 -21.50 -6.07
C ASN A 279 -14.49 -21.11 -5.61
N PHE A 280 -14.68 -20.85 -4.32
CA PHE A 280 -15.94 -20.28 -3.83
C PHE A 280 -16.18 -18.88 -4.40
N THR A 281 -15.15 -18.02 -4.42
CA THR A 281 -15.26 -16.68 -5.06
C THR A 281 -15.62 -16.80 -6.54
N GLN A 282 -15.03 -17.78 -7.25
CA GLN A 282 -15.40 -18.09 -8.63
C GLN A 282 -16.86 -18.58 -8.75
N ARG A 283 -17.33 -19.39 -7.81
CA ARG A 283 -18.73 -19.86 -7.77
C ARG A 283 -19.72 -18.70 -7.54
N TRP A 284 -19.33 -17.72 -6.74
CA TRP A 284 -20.14 -16.54 -6.44
C TRP A 284 -20.19 -15.57 -7.62
N CYS A 285 -19.04 -15.13 -8.14
CA CYS A 285 -18.97 -14.01 -9.10
C CYS A 285 -18.38 -14.36 -10.47
N GLY A 286 -18.04 -15.63 -10.71
CA GLY A 286 -17.43 -16.08 -11.96
C GLY A 286 -15.92 -15.83 -12.06
N ASN A 287 -15.28 -15.23 -11.05
CA ASN A 287 -13.85 -14.95 -11.03
C ASN A 287 -13.19 -15.41 -9.72
N ARG A 288 -12.05 -16.09 -9.81
CA ARG A 288 -11.32 -16.61 -8.64
C ARG A 288 -10.80 -15.53 -7.70
N LEU A 289 -10.47 -14.37 -8.24
CA LEU A 289 -9.91 -13.24 -7.50
C LEU A 289 -10.98 -12.16 -7.24
N GLY A 290 -12.26 -12.44 -7.47
CA GLY A 290 -13.32 -11.48 -7.15
C GLY A 290 -13.48 -10.31 -8.12
N LYS A 291 -12.80 -10.33 -9.28
CA LYS A 291 -13.01 -9.29 -10.31
C LYS A 291 -14.48 -9.23 -10.69
N SER A 292 -14.98 -8.02 -10.91
CA SER A 292 -16.39 -7.73 -11.19
C SER A 292 -17.40 -7.91 -10.06
N LEU A 293 -17.00 -8.44 -8.90
CA LEU A 293 -17.91 -8.59 -7.77
C LEU A 293 -18.37 -7.24 -7.21
N VAL A 294 -17.46 -6.29 -7.04
CA VAL A 294 -17.78 -4.97 -6.48
C VAL A 294 -17.93 -3.92 -7.59
N ARG A 295 -19.03 -3.16 -7.51
CA ARG A 295 -19.31 -1.99 -8.34
C ARG A 295 -19.76 -0.83 -7.45
N MET A 296 -19.65 0.40 -7.96
CA MET A 296 -20.31 1.54 -7.32
C MET A 296 -21.82 1.28 -7.24
N GLY A 297 -22.41 1.54 -6.08
CA GLY A 297 -23.82 1.38 -5.80
C GLY A 297 -24.27 -0.05 -5.50
N GLY A 298 -23.43 -1.09 -5.72
CA GLY A 298 -23.87 -2.47 -5.51
C GLY A 298 -23.00 -3.54 -6.15
N THR A 299 -23.66 -4.63 -6.56
CA THR A 299 -23.07 -5.77 -7.27
C THR A 299 -24.07 -6.33 -8.28
N ASN A 300 -23.56 -6.98 -9.33
CA ASN A 300 -24.39 -7.79 -10.24
C ASN A 300 -24.48 -9.26 -9.77
N PHE A 301 -23.84 -9.60 -8.66
CA PHE A 301 -23.72 -10.96 -8.13
C PHE A 301 -24.25 -11.01 -6.69
N PRO A 302 -25.57 -10.87 -6.48
CA PRO A 302 -26.16 -10.85 -5.14
C PRO A 302 -25.84 -12.14 -4.38
N PHE A 303 -25.58 -12.03 -3.08
CA PHE A 303 -25.24 -13.19 -2.26
C PHE A 303 -26.50 -13.93 -1.81
N THR A 304 -26.72 -15.12 -2.37
CA THR A 304 -27.96 -15.89 -2.17
C THR A 304 -27.90 -16.79 -0.92
N LYS A 305 -29.06 -17.32 -0.50
CA LYS A 305 -29.14 -18.27 0.63
C LYS A 305 -28.40 -19.57 0.34
N GLU A 306 -28.37 -19.99 -0.92
CA GLU A 306 -27.66 -21.19 -1.39
C GLU A 306 -26.15 -20.98 -1.27
N LEU A 307 -25.65 -19.83 -1.72
CA LEU A 307 -24.24 -19.44 -1.55
C LEU A 307 -23.85 -19.37 -0.08
N LYS A 308 -24.73 -18.82 0.79
CA LYS A 308 -24.52 -18.80 2.23
C LYS A 308 -24.33 -20.21 2.81
N LYS A 309 -25.20 -21.14 2.45
CA LYS A 309 -25.12 -22.53 2.93
C LYS A 309 -23.82 -23.20 2.45
N GLU A 310 -23.51 -23.07 1.17
CA GLU A 310 -22.30 -23.61 0.56
C GLU A 310 -21.04 -23.04 1.23
N LEU A 311 -21.02 -21.73 1.48
CA LEU A 311 -19.90 -21.07 2.13
C LEU A 311 -19.66 -21.61 3.54
N LEU A 312 -20.72 -21.74 4.34
CA LEU A 312 -20.62 -22.24 5.71
C LEU A 312 -20.07 -23.67 5.75
N GLU A 313 -20.56 -24.55 4.87
CA GLU A 313 -20.06 -25.93 4.77
C GLU A 313 -18.60 -25.99 4.34
N MET A 314 -18.18 -25.10 3.43
CA MET A 314 -16.79 -25.00 2.98
C MET A 314 -15.88 -24.46 4.09
N LEU A 315 -16.27 -23.39 4.78
CA LEU A 315 -15.51 -22.79 5.86
C LEU A 315 -15.30 -23.75 7.04
N LEU A 316 -16.30 -24.55 7.40
CA LEU A 316 -16.16 -25.58 8.45
C LEU A 316 -15.10 -26.63 8.12
N LYS A 317 -15.01 -27.04 6.85
CA LYS A 317 -13.97 -27.98 6.39
C LYS A 317 -12.60 -27.31 6.35
N TYR A 318 -12.55 -26.08 5.83
CA TYR A 318 -11.35 -25.26 5.75
C TYR A 318 -10.76 -25.03 7.13
N GLU A 319 -11.55 -24.58 8.10
CA GLU A 319 -11.09 -24.22 9.46
C GLU A 319 -10.43 -25.40 10.16
N LYS A 320 -11.04 -26.59 10.08
CA LYS A 320 -10.48 -27.81 10.66
C LYS A 320 -9.10 -28.12 10.06
N GLN A 321 -9.03 -28.20 8.73
CA GLN A 321 -7.79 -28.56 8.04
C GLN A 321 -6.69 -27.50 8.20
N PHE A 322 -7.07 -26.22 8.16
CA PHE A 322 -6.17 -25.11 8.40
C PHE A 322 -5.60 -25.18 9.81
N SER A 323 -6.44 -25.35 10.83
CA SER A 323 -6.01 -25.40 12.23
C SER A 323 -5.07 -26.57 12.51
N GLU A 324 -5.38 -27.75 11.96
CA GLU A 324 -4.52 -28.94 12.06
C GLU A 324 -3.13 -28.68 11.44
N MET A 325 -3.09 -28.18 10.20
CA MET A 325 -1.81 -27.94 9.50
C MET A 325 -1.03 -26.76 10.10
N ALA A 326 -1.71 -25.68 10.48
CA ALA A 326 -1.09 -24.54 11.16
C ALA A 326 -0.44 -25.00 12.47
N ASN A 327 -1.14 -25.78 13.30
CA ASN A 327 -0.59 -26.27 14.55
C ASN A 327 0.65 -27.14 14.36
N VAL A 328 0.69 -27.97 13.30
CA VAL A 328 1.90 -28.74 12.95
C VAL A 328 3.03 -27.82 12.48
N THR A 329 2.73 -26.89 11.59
CA THR A 329 3.71 -25.96 10.98
C THR A 329 4.39 -25.09 12.03
N TYR A 330 3.62 -24.46 12.93
CA TYR A 330 4.15 -23.56 13.96
C TYR A 330 4.98 -24.26 15.04
N ARG A 331 4.80 -25.58 15.23
CA ARG A 331 5.53 -26.37 16.23
C ARG A 331 6.72 -27.12 15.64
N LEU A 332 6.91 -27.08 14.33
CA LEU A 332 7.96 -27.84 13.68
C LEU A 332 9.31 -27.15 13.94
N PRO A 333 10.30 -27.80 14.60
CA PRO A 333 11.55 -27.14 14.97
C PRO A 333 12.34 -26.58 13.78
N SER A 334 12.28 -27.25 12.62
CA SER A 334 12.94 -26.77 11.39
C SER A 334 12.32 -25.48 10.84
N ILE A 335 11.03 -25.24 11.11
CA ILE A 335 10.36 -23.97 10.76
C ILE A 335 10.71 -22.89 11.78
N GLN A 336 10.60 -23.20 13.07
CA GLN A 336 10.93 -22.27 14.15
C GLN A 336 12.35 -21.73 14.01
N ASN A 337 13.34 -22.59 13.74
CA ASN A 337 14.73 -22.18 13.52
C ASN A 337 14.93 -21.20 12.35
N ARG A 338 14.00 -21.14 11.38
CA ARG A 338 14.10 -20.28 10.19
C ARG A 338 13.39 -18.94 10.35
N PHE A 339 12.43 -18.85 11.27
CA PHE A 339 11.62 -17.64 11.47
C PHE A 339 11.88 -16.96 12.81
N ASP A 340 12.22 -17.72 13.85
CA ASP A 340 12.46 -17.14 15.16
C ASP A 340 13.65 -16.19 15.10
N PHE A 341 13.44 -15.02 15.72
CA PHE A 341 14.42 -13.94 15.83
C PHE A 341 14.86 -13.27 14.51
N VAL A 342 14.22 -13.57 13.38
CA VAL A 342 14.45 -12.91 12.08
C VAL A 342 13.51 -11.71 11.93
N GLY A 343 13.99 -10.61 11.32
CA GLY A 343 13.14 -9.48 10.93
C GLY A 343 12.45 -8.74 12.10
N LYS A 344 13.09 -8.70 13.28
CA LYS A 344 12.51 -8.04 14.46
C LYS A 344 12.28 -6.54 14.20
N VAL A 345 11.03 -6.11 14.37
CA VAL A 345 10.63 -4.69 14.35
C VAL A 345 10.13 -4.33 15.74
N THR A 346 10.67 -3.27 16.34
CA THR A 346 10.19 -2.76 17.63
C THR A 346 8.92 -1.93 17.46
N PRO A 347 8.07 -1.78 18.48
CA PRO A 347 6.89 -0.91 18.41
C PRO A 347 7.19 0.56 18.10
N GLN A 348 8.44 1.02 18.31
CA GLN A 348 8.87 2.37 17.95
C GLN A 348 9.25 2.49 16.46
N GLN A 349 9.58 1.36 15.81
CA GLN A 349 9.92 1.30 14.39
C GLN A 349 8.72 0.99 13.51
N ALA A 350 7.78 0.17 14.00
CA ALA A 350 6.49 -0.10 13.38
C ALA A 350 5.59 1.14 13.50
#